data_AF-E9HYT9-F1
#
_entry.id   AF-E9HYT9-F1
#
_cell.length_a   1.000
_cell.length_b   1.000
_cell.length_c   1.000
_cell.angle_alpha   90.00
_cell.angle_beta   90.00
_cell.angle_gamma   90.00
#
_symmetry.space_group_name_H-M   'P 1'
#
loop_
_entity.id
_entity.type
_entity.pdbx_description
1 polymer ?
#
loop_
_entity_poly.entity_id
_entity_poly.type
_entity_poly.pdbx_seq_one_letter_code
_entity_poly.pdbx_strand_id
1 'polypeptide(L)'
;MEPPPPVAEWALEACKAKQRGIRYKITGCHTRIQNIVTNNLSRRDAEKHLNDARNLLGDLERIHDRIIELFDDDEVAATQNTQHLAYASTVDAASALVENYLLQRQDANSSV
;
A
#
# COMPACT_ATOMS: atom_id res chain seq x y z
N MET A 1 13.67 -10.27 22.13
CA MET A 1 13.96 -9.53 20.89
C MET A 1 13.69 -8.08 21.17
N GLU A 2 14.69 -7.23 21.02
CA GLU A 2 14.54 -5.78 21.15
C GLU A 2 13.64 -5.27 20.01
N PRO A 3 12.72 -4.33 20.25
CA PRO A 3 11.90 -3.77 19.18
C PRO A 3 12.79 -3.13 18.11
N PRO A 4 12.42 -3.21 16.82
CA PRO A 4 13.19 -2.55 15.78
C PRO A 4 13.25 -1.03 16.06
N PRO A 5 14.38 -0.38 15.74
CA PRO A 5 14.52 1.05 15.97
C PRO A 5 13.46 1.84 15.19
N PRO A 6 13.05 3.02 15.68
CA PRO A 6 12.13 3.89 14.95
C PRO A 6 12.69 4.26 13.58
N VAL A 7 11.82 4.49 12.59
CA VAL A 7 12.21 4.82 11.20
C VAL A 7 13.16 6.02 11.15
N ALA A 8 12.98 7.00 12.05
CA ALA A 8 13.83 8.18 12.18
C ALA A 8 15.32 7.85 12.45
N GLU A 9 15.63 6.66 12.98
CA GLU A 9 17.00 6.22 13.28
C GLU A 9 17.57 5.32 12.17
N TRP A 10 16.78 4.99 11.14
CA TRP A 10 17.25 4.09 10.10
C TRP A 10 18.30 4.76 9.21
N ALA A 11 19.34 3.98 8.90
CA ALA A 11 20.29 4.29 7.85
C ALA A 11 19.65 4.13 6.47
N LEU A 12 20.26 4.74 5.46
CA LEU A 12 19.75 4.74 4.09
C LEU A 12 19.52 3.33 3.53
N GLU A 13 20.44 2.40 3.78
CA GLU A 13 20.32 1.03 3.25
C GLU A 13 19.13 0.28 3.85
N ALA A 14 18.84 0.50 5.14
CA ALA A 14 17.66 -0.03 5.79
C ALA A 14 16.38 0.59 5.20
N CYS A 15 16.38 1.90 4.95
CA CYS A 15 15.27 2.59 4.30
C CYS A 15 15.01 2.02 2.91
N LYS A 16 16.02 1.95 2.03
CA LYS A 16 15.90 1.41 0.66
C LYS A 16 15.43 -0.05 0.65
N ALA A 17 15.97 -0.88 1.54
CA ALA A 17 15.58 -2.28 1.65
C ALA A 17 14.11 -2.42 2.08
N LYS A 18 13.69 -1.67 3.10
CA LYS A 18 12.30 -1.70 3.58
C LYS A 18 11.34 -1.13 2.54
N GLN A 19 11.69 0.00 1.93
CA GLN A 19 10.93 0.65 0.85
C GLN A 19 10.64 -0.36 -0.27
N ARG A 20 11.68 -1.06 -0.77
CA ARG A 20 11.52 -2.09 -1.81
C ARG A 20 10.57 -3.21 -1.37
N GLY A 21 10.72 -3.69 -0.14
CA GLY A 21 9.86 -4.74 0.41
C GLY A 21 8.40 -4.31 0.53
N ILE A 22 8.14 -3.07 0.97
CA ILE A 22 6.79 -2.51 1.10
C ILE A 22 6.15 -2.32 -0.27
N ARG A 23 6.87 -1.74 -1.23
CA ARG A 23 6.42 -1.60 -2.62
C ARG A 23 5.95 -2.92 -3.22
N TYR A 24 6.75 -3.99 -3.05
CA TYR A 24 6.38 -5.33 -3.49
C TYR A 24 5.10 -5.86 -2.81
N LYS A 25 4.95 -5.59 -1.51
CA LYS A 25 3.75 -6.02 -0.76
C LYS A 25 2.50 -5.25 -1.18
N ILE A 26 2.58 -3.95 -1.45
CA ILE A 26 1.43 -3.15 -1.95
C ILE A 26 0.95 -3.73 -3.28
N THR A 27 1.85 -3.93 -4.25
CA THR A 27 1.50 -4.57 -5.53
C THR A 27 0.89 -5.95 -5.31
N GLY A 28 1.47 -6.76 -4.41
CA GLY A 28 0.91 -8.06 -4.07
C GLY A 28 -0.50 -8.00 -3.44
N CYS A 29 -0.82 -6.98 -2.66
CA CYS A 29 -2.18 -6.77 -2.14
C CYS A 29 -3.15 -6.44 -3.27
N HIS A 30 -2.78 -5.53 -4.18
CA HIS A 30 -3.59 -5.20 -5.35
C HIS A 30 -3.87 -6.44 -6.20
N THR A 31 -2.87 -7.27 -6.53
CA THR A 31 -3.07 -8.52 -7.28
C THR A 31 -4.01 -9.49 -6.57
N ARG A 32 -3.91 -9.64 -5.24
CA ARG A 32 -4.82 -10.51 -4.47
C ARG A 32 -6.24 -10.00 -4.47
N ILE A 33 -6.43 -8.68 -4.31
CA ILE A 33 -7.74 -8.04 -4.39
C ILE A 33 -8.35 -8.28 -5.77
N GLN A 34 -7.60 -8.02 -6.84
CA GLN A 34 -8.05 -8.26 -8.21
C GLN A 34 -8.48 -9.72 -8.40
N ASN A 35 -7.67 -10.69 -7.94
CA ASN A 35 -8.02 -12.11 -8.02
C ASN A 35 -9.30 -12.45 -7.22
N ILE A 36 -9.48 -11.87 -6.04
CA ILE A 36 -10.69 -12.08 -5.22
C ILE A 36 -11.92 -11.54 -5.95
N VAL A 37 -11.85 -10.32 -6.49
CA VAL A 37 -12.95 -9.67 -7.20
C VAL A 37 -13.30 -10.46 -8.46
N THR A 38 -12.30 -10.78 -9.30
CA THR A 38 -12.51 -11.52 -10.56
C THR A 38 -13.11 -12.91 -10.33
N ASN A 39 -12.68 -13.62 -9.28
CA ASN A 39 -13.17 -14.98 -9.00
C ASN A 39 -14.35 -15.00 -8.01
N ASN A 40 -14.91 -13.83 -7.68
CA ASN A 40 -16.04 -13.68 -6.77
C ASN A 40 -15.85 -14.36 -5.39
N LEU A 41 -14.65 -14.25 -4.82
CA LEU A 41 -14.24 -14.93 -3.57
C LEU A 41 -14.69 -14.16 -2.30
N SER A 42 -13.91 -14.23 -1.22
CA SER A 42 -14.25 -13.69 0.09
C SER A 42 -14.18 -12.15 0.15
N ARG A 43 -15.30 -11.49 0.46
CA ARG A 43 -15.36 -10.03 0.70
C ARG A 43 -14.43 -9.59 1.83
N ARG A 44 -14.45 -10.35 2.93
CA ARG A 44 -13.62 -10.09 4.10
C ARG A 44 -12.13 -10.10 3.76
N ASP A 45 -11.70 -10.99 2.87
CA ASP A 45 -10.29 -11.07 2.46
C ASP A 45 -9.90 -9.92 1.53
N ALA A 46 -10.81 -9.47 0.66
CA ALA A 46 -10.59 -8.27 -0.14
C ALA A 46 -10.43 -7.02 0.74
N GLU A 47 -11.32 -6.82 1.71
CA GLU A 47 -11.24 -5.72 2.68
C GLU A 47 -9.96 -5.79 3.53
N LYS A 48 -9.58 -7.01 3.97
CA LYS A 48 -8.34 -7.23 4.70
C LYS A 48 -7.11 -6.81 3.88
N HIS A 49 -7.01 -7.27 2.63
CA HIS A 49 -5.89 -6.90 1.77
C HIS A 49 -5.87 -5.40 1.44
N LEU A 50 -7.03 -4.75 1.34
CA LEU A 50 -7.10 -3.30 1.17
C LEU A 50 -6.58 -2.57 2.41
N ASN A 51 -6.97 -3.01 3.60
CA ASN A 51 -6.45 -2.47 4.85
C ASN A 51 -4.94 -2.68 4.98
N ASP A 52 -4.44 -3.86 4.63
CA ASP A 52 -3.00 -4.14 4.59
C ASP A 52 -2.27 -3.18 3.64
N ALA A 53 -2.82 -2.94 2.43
CA ALA A 53 -2.23 -2.03 1.45
C ALA A 53 -2.19 -0.57 1.96
N ARG A 54 -3.25 -0.11 2.65
CA ARG A 54 -3.30 1.24 3.26
C ARG A 54 -2.27 1.41 4.37
N ASN A 55 -2.14 0.43 5.26
CA ASN A 55 -1.11 0.45 6.31
C ASN A 55 0.30 0.48 5.72
N LEU A 56 0.53 -0.33 4.69
CA LEU A 56 1.80 -0.36 3.97
C LEU A 56 2.11 0.97 3.28
N LEU A 57 1.12 1.68 2.74
CA LEU A 57 1.31 3.01 2.16
C LEU A 57 1.71 4.04 3.20
N GLY A 58 1.08 4.02 4.38
CA GLY A 58 1.49 4.89 5.50
C GLY A 58 2.90 4.57 6.02
N ASP A 59 3.31 3.30 6.02
CA ASP A 59 4.70 2.93 6.31
C ASP A 59 5.66 3.40 5.22
N LEU A 60 5.23 3.37 3.95
CA LEU A 60 6.03 3.82 2.81
C LEU A 60 6.29 5.33 2.87
N GLU A 61 5.28 6.12 3.24
CA GLU A 61 5.37 7.58 3.44
C GLU A 61 6.47 7.93 4.43
N ARG A 62 6.45 7.34 5.63
CA ARG A 62 7.48 7.58 6.67
C ARG A 62 8.90 7.25 6.20
N ILE A 63 9.04 6.24 5.34
CA ILE A 63 10.35 5.87 4.77
C ILE A 63 10.78 6.86 3.69
N HIS A 64 9.86 7.38 2.88
CA HIS A 64 10.15 8.43 1.93
C HIS A 64 10.62 9.69 2.64
N ASP A 65 9.89 10.15 3.65
CA ASP A 65 10.26 11.31 4.47
C ASP A 65 11.67 11.14 5.05
N ARG A 66 11.95 9.95 5.60
CA ARG A 66 13.28 9.66 6.13
C ARG A 66 14.39 9.70 5.08
N ILE A 67 14.13 9.21 3.87
CA ILE A 67 15.11 9.29 2.77
C ILE A 67 15.34 10.75 2.37
N ILE A 68 14.30 11.58 2.34
CA ILE A 68 14.41 13.01 2.03
C ILE A 68 15.29 13.71 3.09
N GLU A 69 15.01 13.48 4.37
CA GLU A 69 15.79 14.02 5.49
C GLU A 69 17.27 13.64 5.43
N LEU A 70 17.60 12.43 4.95
CA LEU A 70 18.98 11.95 4.89
C LEU A 70 19.82 12.62 3.79
N PHE A 71 19.19 13.19 2.77
CA PHE A 71 19.88 13.76 1.61
C PHE A 71 19.78 15.29 1.52
N ASP A 72 18.73 15.91 2.07
CA ASP A 72 18.45 17.35 1.95
C ASP A 72 18.62 17.86 0.49
N ASP A 73 18.08 17.07 -0.45
CA ASP A 73 18.24 17.24 -1.90
C ASP A 73 16.87 17.22 -2.58
N ASP A 74 16.57 18.29 -3.33
CA ASP A 74 15.28 18.50 -4.01
C ASP A 74 15.00 17.44 -5.10
N GLU A 75 16.01 16.92 -5.78
CA GLU A 75 15.84 15.85 -6.77
C GLU A 75 15.48 14.53 -6.09
N VAL A 76 16.09 14.27 -4.92
CA VAL A 76 15.73 13.11 -4.08
C VAL A 76 14.29 13.25 -3.60
N ALA A 77 13.89 14.43 -3.13
CA ALA A 77 12.52 14.72 -2.70
C ALA A 77 11.51 14.51 -3.84
N ALA A 78 11.77 15.08 -5.01
CA ALA A 78 10.92 14.89 -6.19
C ALA A 78 10.78 13.41 -6.58
N THR A 79 11.87 12.64 -6.49
CA THR A 79 11.89 11.20 -6.78
C THR A 79 11.04 10.41 -5.76
N GLN A 80 11.21 10.68 -4.45
CA GLN A 80 10.42 10.00 -3.42
C GLN A 80 8.93 10.33 -3.53
N ASN A 81 8.60 11.59 -3.78
CA ASN A 81 7.20 12.04 -3.97
C ASN A 81 6.56 11.38 -5.19
N THR A 82 7.25 11.32 -6.31
CA THR A 82 6.76 10.63 -7.52
C THR A 82 6.49 9.16 -7.23
N GLN A 83 7.40 8.49 -6.51
CA GLN A 83 7.19 7.10 -6.11
C GLN A 83 6.01 6.96 -5.16
N HIS A 84 5.85 7.86 -4.18
CA HIS A 84 4.72 7.82 -3.26
C HIS A 84 3.38 7.87 -4.00
N LEU A 85 3.24 8.83 -4.91
CA LEU A 85 2.01 9.04 -5.69
C LEU A 85 1.67 7.82 -6.56
N ALA A 86 2.66 7.14 -7.13
CA ALA A 86 2.43 5.92 -7.89
C ALA A 86 1.84 4.78 -7.03
N TYR A 87 2.33 4.61 -5.80
CA TYR A 87 1.78 3.59 -4.90
C TYR A 87 0.47 4.01 -4.26
N ALA A 88 0.26 5.30 -4.00
CA ALA A 88 -1.04 5.84 -3.59
C ALA A 88 -2.11 5.54 -4.65
N SER A 89 -1.83 5.83 -5.92
CA SER A 89 -2.71 5.50 -7.04
C SER A 89 -3.01 3.99 -7.14
N THR A 90 -2.04 3.13 -6.84
CA THR A 90 -2.25 1.67 -6.80
C THR A 90 -3.21 1.28 -5.67
N VAL A 91 -3.12 1.91 -4.50
CA VAL A 91 -4.02 1.69 -3.37
C VAL A 91 -5.42 2.23 -3.65
N ASP A 92 -5.53 3.37 -4.33
CA ASP A 92 -6.82 3.94 -4.75
C ASP A 92 -7.52 3.03 -5.76
N ALA A 93 -6.78 2.50 -6.74
CA ALA A 93 -7.31 1.51 -7.68
C ALA A 93 -7.81 0.23 -6.95
N ALA A 94 -7.06 -0.25 -5.96
CA ALA A 94 -7.51 -1.35 -5.11
C ALA A 94 -8.78 -0.99 -4.31
N SER A 95 -8.88 0.23 -3.79
CA SER A 95 -10.08 0.72 -3.08
C SER A 95 -11.29 0.67 -3.99
N ALA A 96 -11.18 1.20 -5.20
CA ALA A 96 -12.24 1.21 -6.19
C ALA A 96 -12.68 -0.21 -6.59
N LEU A 97 -11.75 -1.16 -6.71
CA LEU A 97 -12.08 -2.57 -6.96
C LEU A 97 -12.92 -3.17 -5.82
N VAL A 98 -12.51 -2.95 -4.57
CA VAL A 98 -13.24 -3.47 -3.41
C VAL A 98 -14.62 -2.81 -3.27
N GLU A 99 -14.71 -1.49 -3.40
CA GLU A 99 -15.97 -0.75 -3.29
C GLU A 99 -17.00 -1.24 -4.32
N ASN A 100 -16.61 -1.34 -5.60
CA ASN A 100 -17.47 -1.87 -6.65
C ASN A 100 -17.89 -3.32 -6.36
N TYR A 101 -16.98 -4.13 -5.85
CA TYR A 101 -17.26 -5.52 -5.51
C TYR A 101 -18.28 -5.67 -4.37
N LEU A 102 -18.21 -4.80 -3.36
CA LEU A 102 -19.17 -4.77 -2.26
C LEU A 102 -20.55 -4.33 -2.72
N LEU A 103 -20.63 -3.31 -3.59
CA LEU A 103 -21.89 -2.80 -4.16
C LEU A 103 -22.61 -3.87 -5.00
N GLN A 104 -21.90 -4.51 -5.95
CA GLN A 104 -22.49 -5.55 -6.80
C GLN A 104 -23.08 -6.73 -6.00
N ARG A 105 -22.48 -7.06 -4.85
CA ARG A 105 -22.99 -8.13 -3.98
C ARG A 105 -24.11 -7.69 -3.05
N GLN A 106 -24.30 -6.40 -2.80
CA GLN A 106 -25.49 -5.90 -2.09
C GLN A 106 -26.73 -6.04 -2.98
N ASP A 107 -26.61 -5.72 -4.27
CA ASP A 107 -27.70 -5.87 -5.24
C ASP A 107 -28.09 -7.34 -5.44
N ALA A 108 -27.11 -8.25 -5.49
CA ALA A 108 -27.34 -9.69 -5.59
C ALA A 108 -28.07 -10.27 -4.36
N ASN A 109 -27.85 -9.71 -3.17
CA ASN A 109 -28.53 -10.14 -1.95
C ASN A 109 -29.88 -9.45 -1.70
N SER A 110 -30.17 -8.36 -2.40
CA SER A 110 -31.41 -7.56 -2.21
C SER A 110 -32.54 -7.99 -3.14
N SER A 111 -32.29 -8.92 -4.07
CA SER A 111 -33.28 -9.42 -5.04
C SER A 111 -33.92 -10.76 -4.62
N VAL A 112 -34.07 -11.03 -3.31
CA VAL A 112 -34.76 -12.20 -2.76
C VAL A 112 -35.86 -11.77 -1.81
#